data_AF-A0A7C2J4D2-F1
#
_entry.id   AF-A0A7C2J4D2-F1
#
_cell.length_a   1.000
_cell.length_b   1.000
_cell.length_c   1.000
_cell.angle_alpha   90.00
_cell.angle_beta   90.00
_cell.angle_gamma   90.00
#
_symmetry.space_group_name_H-M   'P 1'
#
loop_
_entity.id
_entity.type
_entity.pdbx_description
1 polymer ?
#
loop_
_entity_poly.entity_id
_entity_poly.type
_entity_poly.pdbx_seq_one_letter_code
_entity_poly.pdbx_strand_id
1 'polypeptide(L)'
;GPPSFDPADLPAAVEGPGPVIDLPLTVDGVDLRLTLVSMGNPHAIHYVQSDPAEFPLERIGPLVEHHPLFPKRVNFQVVQVLGPGEVRHRVWERGSGITLASGTSASAVAAASRLRGLTGDRIVDHMPGGDLILEWDGAGSVFMTGPAVRVFDAEWYT
;
A
#
# COMPACT_ATOMS: atom_id res chain seq x y z
N GLY A 1 5.47 12.12 -2.16
CA GLY A 1 5.63 12.92 -0.91
C GLY A 1 6.33 12.07 0.14
N PRO A 2 6.66 12.62 1.32
CA PRO A 2 7.32 11.85 2.36
C PRO A 2 6.35 10.85 3.03
N PRO A 3 6.77 9.60 3.26
CA PRO A 3 5.99 8.66 4.06
C PRO A 3 6.06 9.06 5.54
N SER A 4 4.98 8.85 6.27
CA SER A 4 4.97 8.89 7.73
C SER A 4 4.63 7.52 8.31
N PHE A 5 5.37 7.14 9.35
CA PHE A 5 5.14 5.94 10.15
C PHE A 5 4.78 6.28 11.60
N ASP A 6 4.53 7.56 11.88
CA ASP A 6 4.03 7.99 13.18
C ASP A 6 2.59 7.48 13.34
N PRO A 7 2.25 6.73 14.41
CA PRO A 7 0.88 6.32 14.71
C PRO A 7 -0.12 7.47 14.72
N ALA A 8 0.29 8.70 15.06
CA ALA A 8 -0.58 9.88 15.03
C ALA A 8 -1.01 10.30 13.61
N ASP A 9 -0.19 10.01 12.60
CA ASP A 9 -0.49 10.28 11.18
C ASP A 9 -1.28 9.15 10.52
N LEU A 10 -1.40 8.01 11.20
CA LEU A 10 -2.18 6.86 10.78
C LEU A 10 -3.58 7.00 11.37
N PRO A 11 -4.65 6.97 10.56
CA PRO A 11 -6.03 6.93 11.05
C PRO A 11 -6.38 5.51 11.54
N ALA A 12 -5.45 4.87 12.24
CA ALA A 12 -5.63 3.62 12.92
C ALA A 12 -5.75 3.90 14.42
N ALA A 13 -6.66 3.22 15.11
CA ALA A 13 -6.77 3.28 16.57
C ALA A 13 -5.65 2.46 17.23
N VAL A 14 -4.39 2.79 16.92
CA VAL A 14 -3.20 2.13 17.44
C VAL A 14 -2.47 3.14 18.32
N GLU A 15 -2.35 2.83 19.61
CA GLU A 15 -1.57 3.61 20.57
C GLU A 15 -0.15 3.06 20.67
N GLY A 16 0.84 3.94 20.88
CA GLY A 16 2.23 3.55 21.15
C GLY A 16 3.25 4.31 20.31
N PRO A 17 4.55 4.07 20.53
CA PRO A 17 5.61 4.62 19.69
C PRO A 17 5.62 3.96 18.30
N GLY A 18 5.95 4.72 17.25
CA GLY A 18 6.09 4.17 15.89
C GLY A 18 7.38 3.37 15.69
N PRO A 19 7.57 2.73 14.51
CA PRO A 19 6.58 2.42 13.47
C PRO A 19 5.69 1.21 13.81
N VAL A 20 4.48 1.15 13.25
CA VAL A 20 3.56 0.01 13.41
C VAL A 20 3.87 -1.08 12.38
N ILE A 21 4.56 -2.13 12.82
CA ILE A 21 4.97 -3.28 12.00
C ILE A 21 4.36 -4.57 12.56
N ASP A 22 3.93 -5.47 11.68
CA ASP A 22 3.38 -6.79 12.01
C ASP A 22 2.16 -6.76 12.97
N LEU A 23 1.36 -5.69 12.89
CA LEU A 23 0.12 -5.56 13.65
C LEU A 23 -0.83 -6.72 13.28
N PRO A 24 -1.19 -7.59 14.23
CA PRO A 24 -2.07 -8.70 13.96
C PRO A 24 -3.51 -8.21 13.76
N LEU A 25 -4.16 -8.74 12.73
CA LEU A 25 -5.58 -8.50 12.48
C LEU A 25 -6.21 -9.76 11.88
N THR A 26 -7.22 -10.31 12.54
CA THR A 26 -7.98 -11.44 11.99
C THR A 26 -9.29 -10.94 11.41
N VAL A 27 -9.52 -11.20 10.12
CA VAL A 27 -10.73 -10.77 9.40
C VAL A 27 -11.29 -11.96 8.65
N ASP A 28 -12.55 -12.32 8.94
CA ASP A 28 -13.27 -13.41 8.27
C ASP A 28 -12.43 -14.71 8.14
N GLY A 29 -11.81 -15.09 9.25
CA GLY A 29 -10.95 -16.28 9.38
C GLY A 29 -9.57 -16.17 8.73
N VAL A 30 -9.19 -15.01 8.20
CA VAL A 30 -7.86 -14.76 7.61
C VAL A 30 -7.01 -13.96 8.59
N ASP A 31 -5.85 -14.50 8.96
CA ASP A 31 -4.88 -13.82 9.81
C ASP A 31 -3.95 -12.95 8.98
N LEU A 32 -3.97 -11.65 9.27
CA LEU A 32 -3.16 -10.64 8.62
C LEU A 32 -2.08 -10.13 9.59
N ARG A 33 -0.95 -9.75 9.01
CA ARG A 33 0.11 -8.96 9.65
C ARG A 33 0.28 -7.69 8.85
N LEU A 34 -0.05 -6.57 9.47
CA LEU A 34 -0.14 -5.27 8.80
C LEU A 34 1.06 -4.39 9.17
N THR A 35 1.68 -3.80 8.16
CA THR A 35 2.54 -2.63 8.31
C THR A 35 1.77 -1.40 7.87
N LEU A 36 1.74 -0.38 8.73
CA LEU A 36 0.99 0.83 8.48
C LEU A 36 1.91 1.96 8.04
N VAL A 37 1.48 2.70 7.01
CA VAL A 37 2.19 3.88 6.50
C VAL A 37 1.19 4.90 5.98
N SER A 38 1.50 6.18 6.16
CA SER A 38 0.75 7.29 5.58
C SER A 38 1.55 7.92 4.46
N MET A 39 0.93 8.11 3.29
CA MET A 39 1.47 8.93 2.19
C MET A 39 0.75 10.29 2.10
N GLY A 40 0.10 10.72 3.19
CA GLY A 40 -0.95 11.75 3.21
C GLY A 40 -2.37 11.15 3.22
N ASN A 41 -2.47 9.86 2.92
CA ASN A 41 -3.63 8.98 3.09
C ASN A 41 -3.14 7.63 3.65
N PRO A 42 -4.04 6.85 4.27
CA PRO A 42 -3.63 5.66 5.02
C PRO A 42 -3.46 4.39 4.18
N HIS A 43 -2.40 3.64 4.45
CA HIS A 43 -2.11 2.36 3.82
C HIS A 43 -1.85 1.29 4.88
N ALA A 44 -2.45 0.11 4.68
CA ALA A 44 -2.22 -1.09 5.46
C ALA A 44 -1.70 -2.19 4.54
N ILE A 45 -0.48 -2.63 4.79
CA ILE A 45 0.25 -3.52 3.88
C ILE A 45 0.38 -4.88 4.53
N HIS A 46 -0.09 -5.91 3.84
CA HIS A 46 0.07 -7.30 4.21
C HIS A 46 1.00 -8.02 3.24
N TYR A 47 2.02 -8.70 3.77
CA TYR A 47 2.99 -9.43 2.96
C TYR A 47 2.64 -10.91 2.90
N VAL A 48 2.66 -11.47 1.69
CA VAL A 48 2.35 -12.87 1.38
C VAL A 48 3.54 -13.56 0.71
N GLN A 49 3.58 -14.89 0.78
CA GLN A 49 4.61 -15.69 0.09
C GLN A 49 4.17 -16.12 -1.32
N SER A 50 2.87 -16.35 -1.52
CA SER A 50 2.28 -16.70 -2.81
C SER A 50 1.97 -15.47 -3.66
N ASP A 51 1.55 -15.68 -4.91
CA ASP A 51 1.16 -14.59 -5.80
C ASP A 51 -0.05 -13.83 -5.20
N PRO A 52 -0.03 -12.49 -5.13
CA PRO A 52 -1.17 -11.70 -4.65
C PRO A 52 -2.47 -11.93 -5.42
N ALA A 53 -2.42 -12.45 -6.65
CA ALA A 53 -3.59 -12.86 -7.42
C ALA A 53 -4.37 -14.02 -6.76
N GLU A 54 -3.71 -14.85 -5.95
CA GLU A 54 -4.35 -15.95 -5.21
C GLU A 54 -4.99 -15.50 -3.90
N PHE A 55 -4.65 -14.29 -3.41
CA PHE A 55 -5.24 -13.75 -2.20
C PHE A 55 -6.69 -13.30 -2.46
N PRO A 56 -7.66 -13.63 -1.57
CA PRO A 56 -9.08 -13.30 -1.75
C PRO A 56 -9.36 -11.81 -1.44
N LEU A 57 -8.76 -10.92 -2.21
CA LEU A 57 -8.76 -9.47 -1.97
C LEU A 57 -10.17 -8.86 -2.07
N GLU A 58 -11.00 -9.38 -2.98
CA GLU A 58 -12.40 -8.98 -3.17
C GLU A 58 -13.24 -9.25 -1.92
N ARG A 59 -12.90 -10.30 -1.16
CA ARG A 59 -13.60 -10.69 0.08
C ARG A 59 -13.03 -9.93 1.28
N ILE A 60 -11.71 -9.85 1.39
CA ILE A 60 -11.04 -9.31 2.59
C ILE A 60 -10.88 -7.79 2.54
N GLY A 61 -10.64 -7.21 1.36
CA GLY A 61 -10.43 -5.78 1.15
C GLY A 61 -11.52 -4.89 1.75
N PRO A 62 -12.83 -5.11 1.45
CA PRO A 62 -13.90 -4.30 2.03
C PRO A 62 -13.96 -4.38 3.56
N LEU A 63 -13.64 -5.56 4.11
CA LEU A 63 -13.67 -5.81 5.56
C LEU A 63 -12.51 -5.11 6.26
N VAL A 64 -11.31 -5.08 5.66
CA VAL A 64 -10.17 -4.31 6.15
C VAL A 64 -10.42 -2.82 6.01
N GLU A 65 -10.93 -2.36 4.86
CA GLU A 65 -11.26 -0.94 4.62
C GLU A 65 -12.18 -0.39 5.72
N HIS A 66 -13.19 -1.15 6.12
CA HIS A 66 -14.21 -0.74 7.10
C HIS A 66 -13.94 -1.26 8.51
N HIS A 67 -12.78 -1.87 8.76
CA HIS A 67 -12.49 -2.43 10.08
C HIS A 67 -12.51 -1.33 11.15
N PRO A 68 -13.07 -1.56 12.36
CA PRO A 68 -13.11 -0.55 13.44
C PRO A 68 -11.74 0.02 13.85
N LEU A 69 -10.68 -0.73 13.57
CA LEU A 69 -9.30 -0.27 13.71
C LEU A 69 -9.00 0.96 12.87
N PHE A 70 -9.69 1.17 11.74
CA PHE A 70 -9.48 2.28 10.82
C PHE A 70 -10.72 3.20 10.74
N PRO A 71 -10.96 4.11 11.70
CA PRO A 71 -12.15 4.97 11.71
C PRO A 71 -12.33 5.83 10.46
N LYS A 72 -11.23 6.21 9.78
CA LYS A 72 -11.27 6.97 8.51
C LYS A 72 -11.06 6.09 7.27
N ARG A 73 -11.24 4.78 7.44
CA ARG A 73 -10.98 3.71 6.47
C ARG A 73 -9.52 3.66 6.00
N VAL A 74 -9.15 2.63 5.25
CA VAL A 74 -7.77 2.40 4.83
C VAL A 74 -7.66 1.84 3.42
N ASN A 75 -6.57 2.16 2.71
CA ASN A 75 -6.18 1.44 1.49
C ASN A 75 -5.44 0.17 1.91
N PHE A 76 -5.85 -0.99 1.39
CA PHE A 76 -5.27 -2.27 1.78
C PHE A 76 -4.48 -2.88 0.63
N GLN A 77 -3.18 -3.13 0.85
CA GLN A 77 -2.29 -3.74 -0.13
C GLN A 77 -1.90 -5.16 0.28
N VAL A 78 -1.86 -6.06 -0.69
CA VAL A 78 -1.29 -7.40 -0.53
C VAL A 78 -0.07 -7.50 -1.43
N VAL A 79 1.09 -7.74 -0.81
CA VAL A 79 2.40 -7.60 -1.45
C VAL A 79 3.16 -8.92 -1.37
N GLN A 80 3.71 -9.34 -2.50
CA GLN A 80 4.73 -10.38 -2.58
C GLN A 80 6.08 -9.72 -2.87
N VAL A 81 7.09 -10.02 -2.05
CA VAL A 81 8.46 -9.60 -2.31
C VAL A 81 9.12 -10.64 -3.20
N LEU A 82 9.54 -10.23 -4.39
CA LEU A 82 10.18 -11.11 -5.39
C LEU A 82 11.70 -11.07 -5.24
N GLY A 83 12.24 -9.96 -4.76
CA GLY A 83 13.65 -9.78 -4.46
C GLY A 83 13.93 -8.40 -3.86
N PRO A 84 15.20 -8.06 -3.57
CA PRO A 84 15.56 -6.81 -2.92
C PRO A 84 15.26 -5.56 -3.76
N GLY A 85 15.02 -5.71 -5.06
CA GLY A 85 14.68 -4.62 -5.99
C GLY A 85 13.33 -4.79 -6.67
N GLU A 86 12.49 -5.73 -6.23
CA GLU A 86 11.30 -6.12 -6.99
C GLU A 86 10.18 -6.66 -6.09
N VAL A 87 8.98 -6.12 -6.28
CA VAL A 87 7.76 -6.54 -5.58
C VAL A 87 6.61 -6.65 -6.57
N ARG A 88 5.60 -7.44 -6.21
CA ARG A 88 4.30 -7.47 -6.89
C ARG A 88 3.22 -7.18 -5.87
N HIS A 89 2.24 -6.34 -6.23
CA HIS A 89 1.12 -6.12 -5.33
C HIS A 89 -0.23 -5.95 -6.03
N ARG A 90 -1.28 -6.17 -5.24
CA ARG A 90 -2.66 -5.77 -5.56
C ARG A 90 -3.18 -4.88 -4.44
N VAL A 91 -4.12 -4.00 -4.78
CA VAL A 91 -4.69 -3.03 -3.84
C VAL A 91 -6.21 -3.02 -3.86
N TRP A 92 -6.78 -2.93 -2.66
CA TRP A 92 -8.14 -2.47 -2.42
C TRP A 92 -8.08 -1.00 -1.97
N GLU A 93 -8.50 -0.08 -2.83
CA GLU A 93 -8.48 1.35 -2.58
C GLU A 93 -9.74 1.79 -1.83
N ARG A 94 -9.54 2.60 -0.80
CA ARG A 94 -10.59 3.19 0.02
C ARG A 94 -11.59 3.95 -0.85
N GLY A 95 -12.86 3.56 -0.77
CA GLY A 95 -13.97 4.17 -1.50
C GLY A 95 -14.06 3.79 -2.99
N SER A 96 -13.10 3.05 -3.52
CA SER A 96 -13.05 2.67 -4.94
C SER A 96 -13.11 1.15 -5.16
N GLY A 97 -12.65 0.36 -4.19
CA GLY A 97 -12.49 -1.08 -4.34
C GLY A 97 -11.21 -1.45 -5.08
N ILE A 98 -11.23 -2.53 -5.85
CA ILE A 98 -10.05 -2.99 -6.58
C ILE A 98 -9.70 -2.02 -7.70
N THR A 99 -8.44 -1.57 -7.73
CA THR A 99 -7.89 -0.75 -8.80
C THR A 99 -6.72 -1.45 -9.46
N LEU A 100 -6.46 -1.11 -10.72
CA LEU A 100 -5.38 -1.71 -11.50
C LEU A 100 -4.01 -1.15 -11.12
N ALA A 101 -3.94 0.12 -10.75
CA ALA A 101 -2.72 0.78 -10.30
C ALA A 101 -3.05 1.98 -9.41
N SER A 102 -2.13 2.30 -8.49
CA SER A 102 -2.24 3.47 -7.63
C SER A 102 -0.85 3.93 -7.19
N GLY A 103 -0.48 5.16 -7.56
CA GLY A 103 0.85 5.70 -7.28
C GLY A 103 1.13 5.92 -5.78
N THR A 104 0.11 6.29 -5.01
CA THR A 104 0.25 6.40 -3.55
C THR A 104 0.42 5.03 -2.91
N SER A 105 -0.29 4.01 -3.39
CA SER A 105 -0.14 2.63 -2.91
C SER A 105 1.23 2.07 -3.24
N ALA A 106 1.74 2.29 -4.46
CA ALA A 106 3.09 1.87 -4.83
C ALA A 106 4.17 2.58 -3.98
N SER A 107 4.00 3.87 -3.72
CA SER A 107 4.91 4.62 -2.84
C SER A 107 4.89 4.11 -1.40
N ALA A 108 3.70 3.77 -0.87
CA ALA A 108 3.52 3.16 0.44
C ALA A 108 4.19 1.79 0.54
N VAL A 109 4.02 0.94 -0.49
CA VAL A 109 4.65 -0.39 -0.57
C VAL A 109 6.18 -0.27 -0.59
N ALA A 110 6.73 0.64 -1.39
CA ALA A 110 8.18 0.88 -1.41
C ALA A 110 8.71 1.32 -0.04
N ALA A 111 8.03 2.29 0.59
CA ALA A 111 8.44 2.80 1.89
C ALA A 111 8.37 1.73 2.99
N ALA A 112 7.28 0.97 3.06
CA ALA A 112 7.13 -0.09 4.05
C ALA A 112 8.07 -1.28 3.82
N SER A 113 8.31 -1.66 2.56
CA SER A 113 9.21 -2.78 2.22
C SER A 113 10.64 -2.46 2.63
N ARG A 114 11.08 -1.23 2.35
CA ARG A 114 12.37 -0.72 2.79
C ARG A 114 12.46 -0.62 4.32
N LEU A 115 11.44 -0.07 4.97
CA LEU A 115 11.41 0.03 6.44
C LEU A 115 11.59 -1.33 7.11
N ARG A 116 10.98 -2.39 6.55
CA ARG A 116 11.11 -3.77 7.04
C ARG A 116 12.42 -4.44 6.65
N GLY A 117 13.29 -3.79 5.87
CA GLY A 117 14.54 -4.37 5.36
C GLY A 117 14.33 -5.48 4.34
N LEU A 118 13.16 -5.52 3.67
CA LEU A 118 12.83 -6.52 2.66
C LEU A 118 13.34 -6.14 1.27
N THR A 119 13.52 -4.84 1.04
CA THR A 119 14.00 -4.27 -0.22
C THR A 119 15.04 -3.18 0.03
N GLY A 120 15.78 -2.82 -1.01
CA GLY A 120 16.68 -1.67 -1.04
C GLY A 120 15.94 -0.35 -1.33
N ASP A 121 16.72 0.67 -1.68
CA ASP A 121 16.24 2.05 -1.89
C ASP A 121 15.52 2.24 -3.22
N ARG A 122 15.71 1.33 -4.19
CA ARG A 122 15.09 1.38 -5.51
C ARG A 122 14.44 0.05 -5.82
N ILE A 123 13.16 0.07 -6.16
CA ILE A 123 12.40 -1.13 -6.52
C ILE A 123 11.57 -0.94 -7.79
N VAL A 124 11.28 -2.05 -8.46
CA VAL A 124 10.19 -2.16 -9.41
C VAL A 124 8.99 -2.75 -8.68
N ASP A 125 7.83 -2.11 -8.83
CA ASP A 125 6.56 -2.55 -8.28
C ASP A 125 5.61 -2.95 -9.40
N HIS A 126 5.29 -4.24 -9.46
CA HIS A 126 4.40 -4.85 -10.44
C HIS A 126 2.96 -4.82 -9.96
N MET A 127 2.11 -4.05 -10.64
CA MET A 127 0.66 -4.05 -10.43
C MET A 127 -0.08 -4.54 -11.68
N PRO A 128 -1.37 -4.93 -11.57
CA PRO A 128 -2.17 -5.30 -12.73
C PRO A 128 -2.22 -4.25 -13.85
N GLY A 129 -2.12 -2.97 -13.51
CA GLY A 129 -2.15 -1.85 -14.44
C GLY A 129 -0.78 -1.48 -15.05
N GLY A 130 0.29 -2.16 -14.66
CA GLY A 130 1.65 -1.93 -15.14
C GLY A 130 2.66 -1.68 -14.03
N ASP A 131 3.90 -1.47 -14.45
CA ASP A 131 5.05 -1.35 -13.56
C ASP A 131 5.33 0.10 -13.18
N LEU A 132 5.69 0.31 -11.93
CA LEU A 132 6.25 1.58 -11.44
C LEU A 132 7.64 1.35 -10.86
N ILE A 133 8.54 2.30 -11.10
CA ILE A 133 9.86 2.35 -10.46
C ILE A 133 9.77 3.34 -9.30
N LEU A 134 10.13 2.88 -8.11
CA LEU A 134 10.07 3.66 -6.89
C LEU A 134 11.47 3.81 -6.30
N GLU A 135 11.78 5.01 -5.83
CA GLU A 135 13.05 5.34 -5.20
C GLU A 135 12.81 6.09 -3.88
N TRP A 136 13.39 5.57 -2.80
CA TRP A 136 13.34 6.21 -1.48
C TRP A 136 14.53 5.74 -0.63
N ASP A 137 15.31 6.69 -0.13
CA ASP A 137 16.52 6.46 0.67
C ASP A 137 16.25 6.35 2.19
N GLY A 138 14.97 6.36 2.58
CA GLY A 138 14.55 6.37 3.98
C GLY A 138 14.30 7.77 4.55
N ALA A 139 14.55 8.82 3.78
CA ALA A 139 14.33 10.21 4.17
C ALA A 139 13.60 10.99 3.07
N GLY A 140 12.92 12.06 3.46
CA GLY A 140 12.24 12.92 2.49
C GLY A 140 11.19 12.18 1.66
N SER A 141 11.07 12.54 0.38
CA SER A 141 10.00 12.07 -0.50
C SER A 141 10.33 10.75 -1.21
N VAL A 142 9.32 9.90 -1.37
CA VAL A 142 9.36 8.82 -2.36
C VAL A 142 9.25 9.42 -3.77
N PHE A 143 10.16 9.03 -4.66
CA PHE A 143 10.12 9.34 -6.08
C PHE A 143 9.52 8.16 -6.85
N MET A 144 8.71 8.48 -7.86
CA MET A 144 7.99 7.49 -8.64
C MET A 144 8.14 7.81 -10.12
N THR A 145 8.53 6.80 -10.89
CA THR A 145 8.62 6.86 -12.35
C THR A 145 7.74 5.79 -12.95
N GLY A 146 6.86 6.18 -13.88
CA GLY A 146 5.96 5.27 -14.56
C GLY A 146 5.51 5.84 -15.90
N PRO A 147 4.96 5.00 -16.79
CA PRO A 147 4.40 5.47 -18.04
C PRO A 147 3.16 6.33 -17.78
N ALA A 148 3.22 7.61 -18.15
CA ALA A 148 2.03 8.46 -18.22
C ALA A 148 1.49 8.41 -19.65
N VAL A 149 0.33 7.78 -19.86
CA VAL A 149 -0.34 7.74 -21.15
C VAL A 149 -1.51 8.73 -21.12
N ARG A 150 -1.50 9.70 -22.05
CA ARG A 150 -2.62 10.63 -22.23
C ARG A 150 -3.80 9.86 -22.83
N VAL A 151 -4.93 9.80 -22.13
CA VAL A 151 -6.06 8.91 -22.49
C VAL A 151 -7.12 9.62 -23.33
N PHE A 152 -7.44 10.89 -23.03
CA PHE A 152 -8.32 11.75 -23.83
C PHE A 152 -8.20 13.22 -23.37
N ASP A 153 -8.74 14.15 -24.16
CA ASP A 153 -9.04 15.52 -23.76
C ASP A 153 -10.58 15.67 -23.73
N ALA A 154 -11.11 16.39 -22.74
CA ALA A 154 -12.53 16.73 -22.68
C ALA A 154 -12.73 18.17 -22.24
N GLU A 155 -13.78 18.80 -22.77
CA GLU A 155 -14.28 20.08 -22.31
C GLU A 155 -15.41 19.86 -21.32
N TRP A 156 -15.27 20.46 -20.14
CA TRP A 156 -16.30 20.43 -19.10
C TRP A 156 -17.14 21.69 -19.22
N TYR A 157 -18.40 21.53 -19.64
CA TYR A 157 -19.36 22.64 -19.69
C TYR A 157 -20.08 22.76 -18.35
N THR A 158 -20.10 23.97 -17.80
CA THR A 158 -20.85 24.39 -16.61
C THR A 158 -22.23 24.90 -16.97
#